data_AF-A0A9C8JA60-F1
#
_entry.id   AF-A0A9C8JA60-F1
#
_cell.length_a   1.000
_cell.length_b   1.000
_cell.length_c   1.000
_cell.angle_alpha   90.00
_cell.angle_beta   90.00
_cell.angle_gamma   90.00
#
_symmetry.space_group_name_H-M   'P 1'
#
loop_
_entity.id
_entity.type
_entity.pdbx_description
1 polymer ?
#
loop_
_entity_poly.entity_id
_entity_poly.type
_entity_poly.pdbx_seq_one_letter_code
_entity_poly.pdbx_strand_id
1 'polypeptide(L)' 'MPAVLIPLAEGCEELEAVTLIDLLRRADFTVVTASLTKQQQVTASRGVRLVADVWLED' A
#
# COMPACT_ATOMS: atom_id res chain seq x y z
N MET A 1 11.99 15.70 3.95
CA MET A 1 10.70 15.06 4.28
C MET A 1 10.93 13.57 4.33
N PRO A 2 10.55 12.86 5.41
CA PRO A 2 10.80 11.43 5.49
C PRO A 2 9.99 10.67 4.43
N ALA A 3 10.56 9.59 3.89
CA ALA A 3 9.92 8.73 2.91
C ALA A 3 9.62 7.35 3.52
N VAL A 4 8.45 6.80 3.22
CA VAL A 4 7.99 5.48 3.71
C VAL A 4 7.49 4.65 2.54
N LEU A 5 7.97 3.41 2.47
CA LEU A 5 7.45 2.38 1.56
C LEU A 5 6.47 1.50 2.33
N ILE A 6 5.26 1.32 1.80
CA ILE A 6 4.25 0.40 2.34
C ILE A 6 4.03 -0.72 1.32
N PRO A 7 4.59 -1.92 1.55
CA PRO A 7 4.35 -3.06 0.67
C PRO A 7 2.92 -3.59 0.87
N LEU A 8 2.23 -3.83 -0.23
CA LEU A 8 0.89 -4.39 -0.27
C LEU A 8 0.92 -5.77 -0.92
N ALA A 9 0.51 -6.78 -0.17
CA ALA A 9 0.44 -8.17 -0.64
C ALA A 9 -1.03 -8.59 -0.86
N GLU A 10 -1.25 -9.57 -1.73
CA GLU A 10 -2.55 -10.26 -1.78
C GLU A 10 -2.91 -10.82 -0.41
N GLY A 11 -4.16 -10.60 0.01
CA GLY A 11 -4.68 -11.00 1.31
C GLY A 11 -4.24 -10.14 2.50
N CYS A 12 -3.57 -8.99 2.31
CA CYS A 12 -3.25 -8.08 3.41
C CYS A 12 -4.52 -7.56 4.10
N GLU A 13 -4.42 -7.15 5.37
CA GLU A 13 -5.54 -6.51 6.08
C GLU A 13 -5.69 -5.05 5.62
N GLU A 14 -6.86 -4.73 5.08
CA GLU A 14 -7.13 -3.45 4.43
C GLU A 14 -7.15 -2.25 5.38
N LEU A 15 -7.66 -2.42 6.61
CA LEU A 15 -7.76 -1.36 7.59
C LEU A 15 -6.38 -1.00 8.12
N GLU A 16 -5.53 -1.99 8.40
CA GLU A 16 -4.13 -1.78 8.80
C GLU A 16 -3.34 -1.04 7.71
N ALA A 17 -3.47 -1.49 6.46
CA ALA A 17 -2.79 -0.87 5.31
C ALA A 17 -3.23 0.58 5.09
N VAL A 18 -4.54 0.82 4.96
CA VAL A 18 -5.09 2.16 4.68
C VAL A 18 -4.86 3.11 5.85
N THR A 19 -4.92 2.64 7.10
CA THR A 19 -4.66 3.46 8.28
C THR A 19 -3.24 3.99 8.29
N LEU A 20 -2.23 3.15 8.03
CA LEU A 20 -0.84 3.59 7.96
C LEU A 20 -0.61 4.55 6.79
N ILE A 21 -1.17 4.24 5.61
CA ILE A 21 -1.06 5.11 4.43
C ILE A 21 -1.64 6.50 4.72
N ASP A 22 -2.87 6.57 5.26
CA ASP A 22 -3.56 7.83 5.50
C ASP A 22 -2.87 8.65 6.59
N LEU A 23 -2.54 8.04 7.74
CA LEU A 23 -1.90 8.75 8.85
C LEU A 23 -0.55 9.34 8.47
N LEU A 24 0.28 8.59 7.75
CA LEU A 24 1.60 9.07 7.32
C LEU A 24 1.49 10.18 6.27
N ARG A 25 0.56 10.06 5.31
CA ARG A 25 0.30 11.13 4.34
C ARG A 25 -0.21 12.41 5.02
N ARG A 26 -1.10 12.32 6.02
CA ARG A 26 -1.57 13.46 6.81
C ARG A 26 -0.48 14.11 7.67
N ALA A 27 0.56 13.37 8.01
CA ALA A 27 1.73 13.88 8.72
C ALA A 27 2.82 14.44 7.77
N ASP A 28 2.47 14.69 6.51
CA ASP A 28 3.35 15.19 5.45
C ASP A 28 4.52 14.25 5.11
N PHE A 29 4.39 12.94 5.32
CA PHE A 29 5.38 11.97 4.83
C PHE A 29 5.16 11.68 3.36
N THR A 30 6.26 11.44 2.62
CA THR A 30 6.17 10.88 1.27
C THR A 30 5.92 9.38 1.38
N VAL A 31 4.70 8.93 1.13
CA VAL A 31 4.31 7.51 1.21
C VAL A 31 4.16 6.92 -0.18
N VAL A 32 4.93 5.87 -0.47
CA VAL A 32 4.84 5.05 -1.69
C VAL A 32 4.26 3.69 -1.33
N THR A 33 3.13 3.34 -1.91
CA THR A 33 2.55 2.00 -1.82
C THR A 33 3.09 1.14 -2.96
N ALA A 34 3.57 -0.06 -2.64
CA ALA A 34 4.15 -0.98 -3.60
C ALA A 34 3.47 -2.33 -3.55
N SER A 35 2.80 -2.71 -4.63
CA SER A 35 2.27 -4.06 -4.79
C SER A 35 3.40 -5.08 -4.88
N LEU A 36 3.30 -6.18 -4.13
CA LEU A 36 4.20 -7.33 -4.21
C LEU A 36 3.82 -8.32 -5.33
N THR A 37 2.82 -7.96 -6.15
CA THR A 37 2.40 -8.74 -7.33
C THR A 37 2.96 -8.10 -8.61
N LYS A 38 2.74 -8.71 -9.78
CA LYS A 38 3.15 -8.15 -11.08
C LYS A 38 2.19 -7.10 -11.65
N GLN A 39 1.43 -6.43 -10.79
CA GLN A 39 0.43 -5.43 -11.14
C GLN A 39 0.16 -4.51 -9.93
N GLN A 40 -0.37 -3.30 -10.16
CA GLN A 40 -0.64 -2.34 -9.07
C GLN A 40 -1.80 -2.77 -8.15
N GLN A 41 -2.76 -3.54 -8.65
CA GLN A 41 -3.95 -3.91 -7.88
C GLN A 41 -3.70 -5.17 -7.04
N VAL A 42 -4.01 -5.11 -5.75
CA VAL A 42 -4.09 -6.25 -4.84
C VAL A 42 -5.49 -6.39 -4.24
N THR A 43 -5.90 -7.62 -3.94
CA THR A 43 -7.14 -7.91 -3.21
C THR A 43 -6.80 -8.18 -1.74
N ALA A 44 -7.35 -7.37 -0.84
CA ALA A 44 -7.16 -7.48 0.60
C ALA A 44 -8.02 -8.62 1.19
N SER A 45 -7.82 -8.91 2.48
CA SER A 45 -8.36 -10.06 3.19
C SER A 45 -9.89 -10.18 3.14
N ARG A 46 -10.64 -9.06 3.08
CA ARG A 46 -12.11 -9.06 2.92
C ARG A 46 -12.60 -8.60 1.55
N GLY A 47 -11.76 -8.72 0.52
CA GLY A 47 -12.15 -8.46 -0.87
C GLY A 47 -12.08 -6.99 -1.29
N VAL A 48 -11.57 -6.10 -0.44
CA VAL A 48 -11.26 -4.72 -0.83
C VAL A 48 -10.14 -4.74 -1.86
N ARG A 49 -10.30 -3.98 -2.95
CA ARG A 49 -9.24 -3.82 -3.96
C ARG A 49 -8.45 -2.56 -3.67
N LEU A 50 -7.17 -2.72 -3.39
CA LEU A 50 -6.23 -1.62 -3.21
C LEU A 50 -5.41 -1.46 -4.49
N VAL A 51 -5.22 -0.22 -4.93
CA VAL A 51 -4.36 0.12 -6.07
C VAL A 51 -3.12 0.80 -5.53
N ALA A 52 -1.98 0.12 -5.64
CA ALA A 52 -0.69 0.64 -5.24
C ALA A 52 -0.16 1.69 -6.23
N ASP A 53 0.71 2.58 -5.77
CA ASP A 53 1.37 3.58 -6.60
C ASP A 53 2.30 2.91 -7.63
N VAL A 54 2.98 1.84 -7.22
CA VAL A 54 3.86 1.03 -8.07
C VAL A 54 3.70 -0.47 -7.78
N TRP A 55 4.32 -1.32 -8.59
CA TRP A 55 4.57 -2.73 -8.24
C TRP A 55 6.07 -2.97 -8.19
N LEU A 56 6.51 -3.96 -7.41
CA LEU A 56 7.91 -4.35 -7.39
C LEU A 56 8.26 -5.09 -8.69
N GLU A 57 9.33 -4.62 -9.33
CA GLU A 57 10.01 -5.34 -10.41
C GLU A 57 11.14 -6.19 -9.79
N ASP A 58 11.47 -7.31 -10.44
CA ASP A 58 12.55 -8.22 -10.03
C ASP A 58 13.93 -7.54 -10.09
#